data_AF-A0A7J5ETX4-F1
#
_entry.id   AF-A0A7J5ETX4-F1
#
_cell.length_a   1.000
_cell.length_b   1.000
_cell.length_c   1.000
_cell.angle_alpha   90.00
_cell.angle_beta   90.00
_cell.angle_gamma   90.00
#
_symmetry.space_group_name_H-M   'P 1'
#
loop_
_entity.id
_entity.type
_entity.pdbx_description
1 polymer ?
#
loop_
_entity_poly.entity_id
_entity_poly.type
_entity_poly.pdbx_seq_one_letter_code
_entity_poly.pdbx_strand_id
1 'polypeptide(L)'
;MEGSETGAEKQLRLVCFELRRQELALSIADVRETLPLLPITHVFLTPPWLAGIFSLRGEIVPAIDLAVVLGLSRTIVGDDARMVVIEQGARLAGVLVERLCELRTIDESAIEPPPAGLPAEVAAILRGIVATPTGTVRILDLDALLSSERLGALAREESQPA
;
A
#
# COMPACT_ATOMS: atom_id res chain seq x y z
N MET A 1 31.28 -32.84 -14.43
CA MET A 1 31.07 -31.39 -14.64
C MET A 1 29.72 -31.26 -15.29
N GLU A 2 28.66 -31.07 -14.51
CA GLU A 2 27.31 -30.82 -15.02
C GLU A 2 26.78 -29.63 -14.24
N GLY A 3 26.35 -28.63 -15.00
CA GLY A 3 26.03 -27.29 -14.53
C GLY A 3 24.82 -27.29 -13.62
N SER A 4 24.97 -26.60 -12.50
CA SER A 4 23.85 -26.07 -11.74
C SER A 4 23.13 -25.04 -12.61
N GLU A 5 21.97 -25.41 -13.15
CA GLU A 5 20.95 -24.45 -13.56
C GLU A 5 20.56 -23.67 -12.30
N THR A 6 21.08 -22.45 -12.18
CA THR A 6 20.61 -21.48 -11.18
C THR A 6 19.16 -21.17 -11.54
N GLY A 7 18.21 -21.83 -10.87
CA GLY A 7 16.82 -21.38 -10.88
C GLY A 7 16.83 -19.90 -10.52
N ALA A 8 16.33 -19.05 -11.42
CA ALA A 8 16.32 -17.62 -11.19
C ALA A 8 15.52 -17.33 -9.91
N GLU A 9 16.24 -17.05 -8.81
CA GLU A 9 15.66 -16.61 -7.55
C GLU A 9 14.82 -15.37 -7.84
N LYS A 10 13.51 -15.50 -7.69
CA LYS A 10 12.57 -14.46 -8.09
C LYS A 10 12.59 -13.40 -6.99
N GLN A 11 13.29 -12.30 -7.25
CA GLN A 11 13.43 -11.21 -6.29
C GLN A 11 12.22 -10.27 -6.34
N LEU A 12 11.70 -9.95 -5.17
CA LEU A 12 10.67 -8.95 -4.98
C LEU A 12 11.28 -7.68 -4.38
N ARG A 13 11.02 -6.55 -5.03
CA ARG A 13 11.38 -5.22 -4.52
C ARG A 13 10.19 -4.60 -3.82
N LEU A 14 10.43 -4.03 -2.64
CA LEU A 14 9.42 -3.54 -1.72
C LEU A 14 9.65 -2.06 -1.38
N VAL A 15 8.56 -1.30 -1.37
CA VAL A 15 8.50 0.03 -0.76
C VAL A 15 8.00 -0.15 0.66
N CYS A 16 8.93 -0.06 1.62
CA CYS A 16 8.62 -0.17 3.04
C CYS A 16 8.25 1.20 3.62
N PHE A 17 7.30 1.22 4.55
CA PHE A 17 6.87 2.43 5.22
C PHE A 17 6.33 2.10 6.61
N GLU A 18 6.29 3.12 7.46
CA GLU A 18 5.68 3.00 8.78
C GLU A 18 4.29 3.61 8.85
N LEU A 19 3.46 2.91 9.61
CA LEU A 19 2.11 3.30 9.91
C LEU A 19 1.77 2.81 11.32
N ARG A 20 1.45 3.73 12.23
CA ARG A 20 1.05 3.39 13.61
C ARG A 20 2.06 2.46 14.31
N ARG A 21 3.36 2.74 14.13
CA ARG A 21 4.50 1.96 14.67
C ARG A 21 4.62 0.53 14.11
N GLN A 22 3.99 0.25 12.97
CA GLN A 22 4.14 -1.02 12.25
C GLN A 22 4.86 -0.76 10.93
N GLU A 23 5.79 -1.64 10.58
CA GLU A 23 6.42 -1.64 9.27
C GLU A 23 5.59 -2.47 8.29
N LEU A 24 5.12 -1.81 7.24
CA LEU A 24 4.32 -2.35 6.16
C LEU A 24 5.09 -2.18 4.85
N ALA A 25 4.71 -2.94 3.83
CA ALA A 25 5.31 -2.84 2.51
C ALA A 25 4.30 -3.08 1.40
N LEU A 26 4.54 -2.42 0.28
CA LEU A 26 3.91 -2.69 -1.02
C LEU A 26 4.97 -3.16 -2.01
N SER A 27 4.57 -3.92 -3.03
CA SER A 27 5.49 -4.18 -4.14
C SER A 27 5.86 -2.87 -4.81
N ILE A 28 7.12 -2.71 -5.20
CA ILE A 28 7.52 -1.55 -6.02
C ILE A 28 6.77 -1.50 -7.36
N ALA A 29 6.28 -2.65 -7.84
CA ALA A 29 5.49 -2.71 -9.06
C ALA A 29 4.11 -2.05 -8.91
N ASP A 30 3.59 -1.99 -7.68
CA ASP A 30 2.31 -1.38 -7.35
C ASP A 30 2.44 0.13 -7.03
N VAL A 31 3.66 0.62 -6.87
CA VAL A 31 3.96 2.02 -6.50
C VAL A 31 4.43 2.79 -7.72
N ARG A 32 3.64 3.77 -8.13
CA ARG A 32 3.95 4.67 -9.25
C ARG A 32 5.02 5.69 -8.87
N GLU A 33 4.82 6.38 -7.74
CA GLU A 33 5.75 7.38 -7.21
C GLU A 33 5.51 7.63 -5.72
N THR A 34 6.52 8.12 -5.02
CA THR A 34 6.38 8.63 -3.65
C THR A 34 6.63 10.12 -3.63
N LEU A 35 5.77 10.84 -2.91
CA LEU A 35 5.75 12.30 -2.90
C LEU A 35 5.77 12.81 -1.44
N PRO A 36 6.29 14.02 -1.20
CA PRO A 36 5.94 14.77 0.00
C PRO A 36 4.41 14.83 0.15
N LEU A 37 3.93 14.97 1.38
CA LEU A 37 2.50 15.12 1.61
C LEU A 37 1.97 16.36 0.86
N LEU A 38 1.07 16.12 -0.09
CA LEU A 38 0.38 17.17 -0.83
C LEU A 38 -0.84 17.67 -0.03
N PRO A 39 -1.29 18.92 -0.25
CA PRO A 39 -2.54 19.41 0.35
C PRO A 39 -3.72 18.51 -0.02
N ILE A 40 -4.42 18.01 1.00
CA ILE A 40 -5.61 17.17 0.85
C ILE A 40 -6.85 18.06 1.03
N THR A 41 -7.75 18.02 0.06
CA THR A 41 -9.06 18.64 0.14
C THR A 41 -10.06 17.63 0.71
N HIS A 42 -10.65 17.95 1.85
CA HIS A 42 -11.68 17.09 2.45
C HIS A 42 -12.97 17.11 1.63
N VAL A 43 -13.58 15.93 1.51
CA VAL A 43 -14.87 15.74 0.84
C VAL A 43 -15.92 15.42 1.89
N PHE A 44 -17.11 16.00 1.77
CA PHE A 44 -18.20 15.79 2.72
C PHE A 44 -18.89 14.44 2.51
N LEU A 45 -19.42 13.87 3.59
CA LEU A 45 -20.23 12.63 3.58
C LEU A 45 -19.49 11.40 3.04
N THR A 46 -18.16 11.35 3.16
CA THR A 46 -17.36 10.24 2.68
C THR A 46 -17.05 9.21 3.77
N PRO A 47 -16.71 7.97 3.38
CA PRO A 47 -16.26 6.97 4.34
C PRO A 47 -15.03 7.42 5.14
N PRO A 48 -14.84 6.96 6.38
CA PRO A 48 -13.75 7.42 7.25
C PRO A 48 -12.34 7.21 6.70
N TRP A 49 -12.16 6.17 5.86
CA TRP A 49 -10.88 5.82 5.23
C TRP A 49 -10.50 6.77 4.10
N LEU A 50 -11.43 7.58 3.57
CA LEU A 50 -11.11 8.61 2.60
C LEU A 50 -10.63 9.85 3.36
N ALA A 51 -9.34 10.14 3.29
CA ALA A 51 -8.77 11.37 3.84
C ALA A 51 -9.26 12.59 3.05
N GLY A 52 -9.48 12.43 1.74
CA GLY A 52 -10.01 13.45 0.84
C GLY A 52 -9.55 13.20 -0.59
N ILE A 53 -9.30 14.28 -1.32
CA ILE A 53 -8.76 14.26 -2.69
C ILE A 53 -7.56 15.22 -2.78
N PHE A 54 -6.65 14.97 -3.71
CA PHE A 54 -5.52 15.85 -4.00
C PHE A 54 -5.26 15.94 -5.50
N SER A 55 -4.55 16.98 -5.94
CA SER A 55 -4.16 17.11 -7.35
C SER A 55 -2.79 16.47 -7.58
N LEU A 56 -2.72 15.53 -8.52
CA LEU A 56 -1.48 14.97 -9.03
C LEU A 56 -1.33 15.36 -10.50
N ARG A 57 -0.44 16.31 -10.79
CA ARG A 57 -0.16 16.79 -12.16
C ARG A 57 -1.41 17.22 -12.94
N GLY A 58 -2.41 17.77 -12.23
CA GLY A 58 -3.67 18.23 -12.80
C GLY A 58 -4.83 17.23 -12.71
N GLU A 59 -4.55 15.96 -12.43
CA GLU A 59 -5.57 14.91 -12.21
C GLU A 59 -6.02 14.90 -10.74
N ILE A 60 -7.30 14.65 -10.49
CA ILE A 60 -7.85 14.55 -9.13
C ILE A 60 -7.75 13.11 -8.67
N VAL A 61 -7.01 12.88 -7.58
CA VAL A 61 -6.70 11.54 -7.07
C VAL A 61 -7.24 11.39 -5.64
N PRO A 62 -7.89 10.27 -5.29
CA PRO A 62 -8.32 10.02 -3.92
C PRO A 62 -7.13 9.83 -2.98
N ALA A 63 -7.16 10.48 -1.82
CA ALA A 63 -6.24 10.24 -0.72
C ALA A 63 -6.88 9.28 0.30
N ILE A 64 -6.24 8.13 0.49
CA ILE A 64 -6.69 7.06 1.38
C ILE A 64 -5.84 7.08 2.65
N ASP A 65 -6.50 7.09 3.82
CA ASP A 65 -5.86 6.82 5.10
C ASP A 65 -5.79 5.31 5.32
N LEU A 66 -4.67 4.70 4.93
CA LEU A 66 -4.48 3.25 5.03
C LEU A 66 -4.60 2.76 6.48
N ALA A 67 -4.27 3.58 7.48
CA ALA A 67 -4.39 3.16 8.87
C ALA A 67 -5.86 2.85 9.21
N VAL A 68 -6.78 3.68 8.73
CA VAL A 68 -8.23 3.46 8.90
C VAL A 68 -8.71 2.24 8.11
N VAL A 69 -8.19 2.02 6.90
CA VAL A 69 -8.50 0.79 6.12
C VAL A 69 -8.10 -0.47 6.89
N LEU A 70 -6.97 -0.42 7.60
CA LEU A 70 -6.46 -1.50 8.44
C LEU A 70 -7.13 -1.57 9.83
N GLY A 71 -8.14 -0.74 10.10
CA GLY A 71 -8.85 -0.69 11.39
C GLY A 71 -8.04 -0.05 12.52
N LEU A 72 -6.96 0.66 12.20
CA LEU A 72 -6.13 1.40 13.14
C LEU A 72 -6.67 2.83 13.33
N SER A 73 -6.15 3.52 14.34
CA SER A 73 -6.39 4.96 14.46
C SER A 73 -5.81 5.70 13.26
N ARG A 74 -6.40 6.85 12.92
CA ARG A 74 -5.95 7.72 11.82
C ARG A 74 -4.45 7.95 11.83
N THR A 75 -3.89 8.04 10.63
CA THR A 75 -2.46 8.27 10.40
C THR A 75 -2.00 9.56 11.09
N ILE A 76 -0.86 9.49 11.78
CA ILE A 76 -0.26 10.69 12.38
C ILE A 76 0.50 11.44 11.28
N VAL A 77 0.04 12.65 10.96
CA VAL A 77 0.70 13.51 9.98
C VAL A 77 1.76 14.35 10.67
N GLY A 78 3.03 14.00 10.47
CA GLY A 78 4.19 14.80 10.86
C GLY A 78 5.04 15.19 9.65
N ASP A 79 6.21 15.79 9.88
CA ASP A 79 7.10 16.30 8.82
C ASP A 79 7.62 15.19 7.88
N ASP A 80 7.72 13.97 8.40
CA ASP A 80 8.13 12.79 7.63
C ASP A 80 6.99 12.12 6.85
N ALA A 81 5.75 12.62 6.99
CA ALA A 81 4.62 12.06 6.28
C ALA A 81 4.81 12.15 4.76
N ARG A 82 4.38 11.10 4.06
CA ARG A 82 4.50 10.98 2.61
C ARG A 82 3.18 10.52 2.01
N MET A 83 3.01 10.84 0.74
CA MET A 83 1.97 10.28 -0.11
C MET A 83 2.61 9.21 -1.00
N VAL A 84 2.17 7.96 -0.85
CA VAL A 84 2.57 6.85 -1.74
C VAL A 84 1.51 6.71 -2.81
N VAL A 85 1.83 7.06 -4.05
CA VAL A 85 0.90 6.93 -5.18
C VAL A 85 0.97 5.50 -5.70
N ILE A 86 -0.16 4.82 -5.64
CA ILE A 86 -0.34 3.43 -6.08
C ILE A 86 -1.18 3.38 -7.35
N GLU A 87 -0.86 2.44 -8.23
CA GLU A 87 -1.52 2.30 -9.52
C GLU A 87 -1.75 0.82 -9.85
N GLN A 88 -2.99 0.48 -10.19
CA GLN A 88 -3.42 -0.88 -10.49
C GLN A 88 -4.44 -0.85 -11.64
N GLY A 89 -3.99 -1.18 -12.85
CA GLY A 89 -4.76 -0.98 -14.08
C GLY A 89 -5.09 0.50 -14.29
N ALA A 90 -6.38 0.84 -14.35
CA ALA A 90 -6.84 2.23 -14.47
C ALA A 90 -7.11 2.92 -13.11
N ARG A 91 -6.79 2.25 -12.00
CA ARG A 91 -7.07 2.76 -10.65
C ARG A 91 -5.83 3.45 -10.09
N LEU A 92 -5.97 4.73 -9.78
CA LEU A 92 -4.92 5.55 -9.18
C LEU A 92 -5.39 6.06 -7.81
N ALA A 93 -4.55 5.91 -6.79
CA ALA A 93 -4.84 6.44 -5.47
C ALA A 93 -3.56 6.89 -4.75
N GLY A 94 -3.69 7.88 -3.88
CA GLY A 94 -2.65 8.24 -2.94
C GLY A 94 -2.90 7.59 -1.59
N VAL A 95 -1.88 6.94 -1.03
CA VAL A 95 -1.91 6.36 0.31
C VAL A 95 -1.09 7.23 1.25
N LEU A 96 -1.74 7.73 2.29
CA LEU A 96 -1.08 8.48 3.35
C LEU A 96 -0.30 7.54 4.28
N VAL A 97 0.98 7.82 4.49
CA VAL A 97 1.86 7.06 5.40
C VAL A 97 2.62 8.00 6.34
N GLU A 98 3.03 7.51 7.51
CA GLU A 98 3.71 8.33 8.53
C GLU A 98 5.16 8.64 8.14
N ARG A 99 5.85 7.66 7.54
CA ARG A 99 7.15 7.86 6.88
C ARG A 99 7.50 6.69 5.97
N LEU A 100 8.37 6.94 5.00
CA LEU A 100 9.01 5.88 4.22
C LEU A 100 10.17 5.26 5.01
N CYS A 101 10.35 3.96 4.83
CA CYS A 101 11.53 3.22 5.23
C CYS A 101 12.44 3.02 4.01
N GLU A 102 13.50 2.23 4.18
CA GLU A 102 14.38 1.83 3.09
C GLU A 102 13.65 0.93 2.07
N LEU A 103 14.04 1.03 0.80
CA LEU A 103 13.65 0.05 -0.21
C LEU A 103 14.33 -1.28 0.09
N ARG A 104 13.55 -2.37 0.09
CA ARG A 104 14.09 -3.71 0.36
C ARG A 104 13.94 -4.61 -0.86
N THR A 105 14.97 -5.40 -1.13
CA THR A 105 14.91 -6.49 -2.10
C THR A 105 14.97 -7.79 -1.33
N ILE A 106 13.97 -8.65 -1.49
CA ILE A 106 13.87 -9.94 -0.81
C ILE A 106 13.69 -11.06 -1.84
N ASP A 107 14.08 -12.26 -1.48
CA ASP A 107 13.70 -13.45 -2.22
C ASP A 107 12.19 -13.72 -2.02
N GLU A 108 11.43 -14.00 -3.08
CA GLU A 108 10.02 -14.38 -2.96
C GLU A 108 9.83 -15.61 -2.05
N SER A 109 10.80 -16.52 -1.97
CA SER A 109 10.77 -17.70 -1.08
C SER A 109 10.91 -17.36 0.41
N ALA A 110 11.38 -16.16 0.77
CA ALA A 110 11.45 -15.68 2.14
C ALA A 110 10.11 -15.14 2.67
N ILE A 111 9.08 -15.05 1.81
CA ILE A 111 7.75 -14.60 2.19
C ILE A 111 7.01 -15.75 2.86
N GLU A 112 6.73 -15.60 4.14
CA GLU A 112 5.89 -16.53 4.90
C GLU A 112 4.41 -16.15 4.77
N PRO A 113 3.50 -17.14 4.79
CA PRO A 113 2.08 -16.85 4.78
C PRO A 113 1.64 -16.07 6.04
N PRO A 114 0.53 -15.31 5.96
CA PRO A 114 -0.03 -14.66 7.14
C PRO A 114 -0.27 -15.67 8.28
N PRO A 115 -0.01 -15.31 9.55
CA PRO A 115 -0.19 -16.21 10.68
C PRO A 115 -1.61 -16.82 10.76
N ALA A 116 -1.71 -18.13 10.98
CA ALA A 116 -2.96 -18.90 10.92
C ALA A 116 -4.04 -18.49 11.95
N GLY A 117 -3.71 -17.65 12.93
CA GLY A 117 -4.64 -17.11 13.93
C GLY A 117 -5.25 -15.75 13.57
N LEU A 118 -4.89 -15.17 12.42
CA LEU A 118 -5.44 -13.88 12.01
C LEU A 118 -6.89 -14.03 11.52
N PRO A 119 -7.76 -13.02 11.76
CA PRO A 119 -9.07 -12.97 11.13
C PRO A 119 -8.95 -13.08 9.61
N ALA A 120 -9.87 -13.80 8.97
CA ALA A 120 -9.82 -14.04 7.52
C ALA A 120 -9.73 -12.75 6.69
N GLU A 121 -10.42 -11.69 7.13
CA GLU A 121 -10.38 -10.38 6.47
C GLU A 121 -9.00 -9.71 6.56
N VAL A 122 -8.26 -9.92 7.65
CA VAL A 122 -6.90 -9.41 7.82
C VAL A 122 -5.91 -10.25 7.00
N ALA A 123 -6.08 -11.57 6.99
CA ALA A 123 -5.23 -12.45 6.17
C ALA A 123 -5.43 -12.18 4.67
N ALA A 124 -6.64 -11.83 4.24
CA ALA A 124 -6.96 -11.59 2.83
C ALA A 124 -6.25 -10.36 2.24
N ILE A 125 -5.92 -9.36 3.05
CA ILE A 125 -5.23 -8.14 2.59
C ILE A 125 -3.71 -8.22 2.69
N LEU A 126 -3.17 -9.35 3.17
CA LEU A 126 -1.74 -9.60 3.30
C LEU A 126 -1.30 -10.58 2.23
N ARG A 127 -0.32 -10.18 1.42
CA ARG A 127 0.42 -11.11 0.57
C ARG A 127 1.26 -12.06 1.42
N GLY A 128 1.75 -11.59 2.56
CA GLY A 128 2.54 -12.38 3.50
C GLY A 128 3.31 -11.52 4.48
N ILE A 129 4.26 -12.13 5.18
CA ILE A 129 5.18 -11.48 6.09
C ILE A 129 6.62 -11.88 5.76
N VAL A 130 7.57 -11.00 6.07
CA VAL A 130 8.99 -11.31 5.98
C VAL A 130 9.68 -10.93 7.29
N ALA A 131 10.47 -11.86 7.83
CA ALA A 131 11.31 -11.61 8.98
C ALA A 131 12.56 -10.83 8.54
N THR A 132 12.90 -9.80 9.30
CA THR A 132 14.07 -8.94 9.07
C THR A 132 14.84 -8.78 10.37
N PRO A 133 16.13 -8.35 10.34
CA PRO A 133 16.91 -8.14 11.55
C PRO A 133 16.28 -7.15 12.53
N THR A 134 15.44 -6.22 12.04
CA THR A 134 14.79 -5.17 12.83
C THR A 134 13.35 -5.50 13.23
N GLY A 135 12.80 -6.65 12.79
CA GLY A 135 11.45 -7.06 13.11
C GLY A 135 10.73 -7.73 11.94
N THR A 136 9.41 -7.65 11.91
CA THR A 136 8.58 -8.27 10.87
C THR A 136 7.96 -7.20 9.98
N VAL A 137 8.19 -7.32 8.67
CA VAL A 137 7.51 -6.50 7.66
C VAL A 137 6.29 -7.25 7.15
N ARG A 138 5.16 -6.55 7.09
CA ARG A 138 3.91 -7.07 6.55
C ARG A 138 3.74 -6.59 5.12
N ILE A 139 3.68 -7.53 4.17
CA ILE A 139 3.54 -7.22 2.76
C ILE A 139 2.06 -7.18 2.43
N LEU A 140 1.57 -6.01 2.05
CA LEU A 140 0.17 -5.79 1.68
C LEU A 140 -0.08 -6.31 0.27
N ASP A 141 -1.24 -6.92 0.08
CA ASP A 141 -1.76 -7.27 -1.24
C ASP A 141 -2.64 -6.13 -1.74
N LEU A 142 -2.14 -5.38 -2.74
CA LEU A 142 -2.85 -4.21 -3.24
C LEU A 142 -4.13 -4.60 -3.99
N ASP A 143 -4.12 -5.70 -4.73
CA ASP A 143 -5.30 -6.20 -5.44
C ASP A 143 -6.43 -6.52 -4.46
N ALA A 144 -6.11 -7.21 -3.36
CA ALA A 144 -7.07 -7.51 -2.31
C ALA A 144 -7.58 -6.24 -1.62
N LEU A 145 -6.70 -5.27 -1.35
CA LEU A 145 -7.08 -3.98 -0.76
C LEU A 145 -8.07 -3.23 -1.66
N LEU A 146 -7.75 -3.07 -2.96
CA LEU A 146 -8.56 -2.31 -3.90
C LEU A 146 -9.82 -3.05 -4.40
N SER A 147 -9.84 -4.37 -4.36
CA SER A 147 -11.01 -5.17 -4.75
C SER A 147 -12.05 -5.29 -3.64
N SER A 148 -11.66 -5.03 -2.38
CA SER A 148 -12.61 -4.98 -1.27
C SER A 148 -13.72 -3.97 -1.54
N GLU A 149 -14.97 -4.31 -1.16
CA GLU A 149 -16.11 -3.37 -1.27
C GLU A 149 -15.86 -2.05 -0.53
N ARG A 150 -14.88 -2.05 0.40
CA ARG A 150 -14.41 -0.87 1.12
C ARG A 150 -13.80 0.18 0.21
N LEU A 151 -13.04 -0.18 -0.83
CA LEU A 151 -12.34 0.76 -1.72
C LEU A 151 -12.88 0.76 -3.16
N GLY A 152 -13.68 -0.23 -3.54
CA GLY A 152 -14.16 -0.42 -4.91
C GLY A 152 -14.98 0.72 -5.51
N ALA A 153 -15.53 1.63 -4.69
CA ALA A 153 -16.27 2.80 -5.14
C ALA A 153 -15.37 3.93 -5.69
N LEU A 154 -14.11 4.03 -5.26
CA LEU A 154 -13.19 5.09 -5.69
C LEU A 154 -12.63 4.89 -7.11
N ALA A 155 -12.80 3.68 -7.65
CA ALA A 155 -12.21 3.26 -8.92
C ALA A 155 -13.09 3.59 -10.15
N ARG A 156 -14.23 4.25 -9.95
CA ARG A 156 -15.24 4.50 -11.00
C ARG A 156 -15.68 5.95 -11.01
N GLU A 157 -14.81 6.88 -11.40
CA GLU A 157 -15.30 8.24 -11.69
C GLU A 157 -14.58 8.99 -12.82
N GLU A 158 -13.86 8.30 -13.70
CA GLU A 158 -13.45 8.87 -15.00
C GLU A 158 -13.70 7.89 -16.14
N SER A 159 -14.94 7.84 -16.61
CA SER A 159 -15.32 7.55 -18.01
C SER A 159 -16.83 7.70 -18.17
N GLN A 160 -17.32 8.94 -18.07
CA GLN A 160 -18.53 9.31 -18.78
C GLN A 160 -18.18 10.51 -19.68
N PRO A 161 -17.67 10.27 -20.90
CA PRO A 161 -17.75 11.31 -21.91
C PRO A 161 -19.24 11.54 -22.21
N ALA A 162 -19.58 12.82 -22.38
CA ALA A 162 -20.91 13.32 -22.72
C ALA A 162 -21.51 12.66 -23.98
#